data_AF-A0A838R6B5-F1
#
_entry.id   AF-A0A838R6B5-F1
#
_cell.length_a   1.000
_cell.length_b   1.000
_cell.length_c   1.000
_cell.angle_alpha   90.00
_cell.angle_beta   90.00
_cell.angle_gamma   90.00
#
_symmetry.space_group_name_H-M   'P 1'
#
loop_
_entity.id
_entity.type
_entity.pdbx_description
1 polymer ?
#
loop_
_entity_poly.entity_id
_entity_poly.type
_entity_poly.pdbx_seq_one_letter_code
_entity_poly.pdbx_strand_id
1 'polypeptide(L)'
;GTYQDDWYGNVAIAHEGGRLVIRFSRTPLLVGDLHHWQYDTFVVRWRDRELRADAYVTFALEADGDVAEVRIVPTSPAVDFSFDFQDLLLRPVRGK
;
A
#
# COMPACT_ATOMS: atom_id res chain seq x y z
N GLY A 1 -8.19 5.93 3.31
CA GLY A 1 -8.63 6.90 2.29
C GLY A 1 -8.20 6.44 0.91
N THR A 2 -8.33 7.32 -0.08
CA THR A 2 -7.83 7.10 -1.45
C THR A 2 -6.53 7.84 -1.63
N TYR A 3 -5.53 7.15 -2.17
CA TYR A 3 -4.23 7.67 -2.52
C TYR A 3 -4.05 7.54 -4.04
N GLN A 4 -3.12 8.29 -4.59
CA GLN A 4 -2.77 8.23 -5.99
C GLN A 4 -1.26 8.11 -6.14
N ASP A 5 -0.87 7.31 -7.12
CA ASP A 5 0.45 7.31 -7.70
C ASP A 5 0.37 7.53 -9.21
N ASP A 6 1.49 7.93 -9.80
CA ASP A 6 1.55 8.28 -11.22
C ASP A 6 1.37 7.06 -12.15
N TRP A 7 1.68 5.85 -11.67
CA TRP A 7 1.75 4.62 -12.47
C TRP A 7 0.51 3.73 -12.34
N TYR A 8 0.05 3.48 -11.11
CA TYR A 8 -1.07 2.58 -10.82
C TYR A 8 -2.38 3.30 -10.54
N GLY A 9 -2.37 4.63 -10.52
CA GLY A 9 -3.56 5.45 -10.37
C GLY A 9 -4.07 5.42 -8.93
N ASN A 10 -5.36 5.17 -8.74
CA ASN A 10 -5.96 5.24 -7.41
C ASN A 10 -5.70 3.96 -6.62
N VAL A 11 -5.16 4.14 -5.42
CA VAL A 11 -4.95 3.09 -4.42
C VAL A 11 -5.86 3.38 -3.23
N ALA A 12 -6.80 2.47 -2.96
CA ALA A 12 -7.70 2.59 -1.81
C ALA A 12 -7.12 1.81 -0.62
N ILE A 13 -7.03 2.46 0.54
CA ILE A 13 -6.75 1.81 1.82
C ILE A 13 -7.95 2.04 2.73
N ALA A 14 -8.64 0.98 3.10
CA ALA A 14 -9.89 1.05 3.86
C ALA A 14 -9.91 0.05 5.03
N HIS A 15 -10.64 0.40 6.08
CA HIS A 15 -10.87 -0.51 7.20
C HIS A 15 -12.07 -1.41 6.90
N GLU A 16 -11.85 -2.71 6.84
CA GLU A 16 -12.87 -3.72 6.51
C GLU A 16 -12.73 -4.91 7.44
N GLY A 17 -13.81 -5.27 8.15
CA GLY A 17 -13.82 -6.46 9.01
C GLY A 17 -12.73 -6.45 10.09
N GLY A 18 -12.37 -5.28 10.63
CA GLY A 18 -11.37 -5.17 11.70
C GLY A 18 -9.91 -5.07 11.25
N ARG A 19 -9.65 -4.95 9.94
CA ARG A 19 -8.30 -4.84 9.36
C ARG A 19 -8.25 -3.78 8.28
N LEU A 20 -7.05 -3.26 8.02
CA LEU A 20 -6.81 -2.41 6.87
C LEU A 20 -6.61 -3.27 5.61
N VAL A 21 -7.22 -2.86 4.50
CA VAL A 21 -7.14 -3.53 3.20
C VAL A 21 -6.72 -2.52 2.14
N ILE A 22 -5.71 -2.87 1.35
CA ILE A 22 -5.20 -2.09 0.24
C ILE A 22 -5.67 -2.67 -1.11
N ARG A 23 -6.07 -1.81 -2.04
CA ARG A 23 -6.55 -2.17 -3.38
C ARG A 23 -6.06 -1.19 -4.44
N PHE A 24 -5.58 -1.71 -5.55
CA PHE A 24 -5.11 -0.91 -6.68
C PHE A 24 -6.17 -0.92 -7.79
N SER A 25 -6.63 0.26 -8.21
CA SER A 25 -7.75 0.36 -9.17
C SER A 25 -7.40 -0.14 -10.57
N ARG A 26 -6.15 0.06 -11.01
CA ARG A 26 -5.66 -0.40 -12.32
C ARG A 26 -5.26 -1.87 -12.35
N THR A 27 -5.15 -2.53 -11.20
CA THR A 27 -4.75 -3.94 -11.09
C THR A 27 -5.67 -4.65 -10.09
N PRO A 28 -6.88 -5.06 -10.52
CA PRO A 28 -7.93 -5.58 -9.62
C PRO A 28 -7.53 -6.83 -8.81
N LEU A 29 -6.53 -7.59 -9.28
CA LEU A 29 -5.98 -8.75 -8.58
C LEU A 29 -5.11 -8.35 -7.37
N LEU A 30 -4.62 -7.11 -7.34
CA LEU A 30 -3.73 -6.63 -6.30
C LEU A 30 -4.53 -6.12 -5.10
N VAL A 31 -5.05 -7.08 -4.34
CA VAL A 31 -5.76 -6.87 -3.08
C VAL A 31 -4.95 -7.48 -1.95
N GLY A 32 -4.66 -6.70 -0.92
CA GLY A 32 -3.83 -7.13 0.20
C GLY A 32 -4.40 -6.71 1.54
N ASP A 33 -4.19 -7.56 2.55
CA ASP A 33 -4.52 -7.24 3.93
C ASP A 33 -3.26 -6.66 4.59
N LEU A 34 -3.40 -5.52 5.27
CA LEU A 34 -2.30 -4.85 5.97
C LEU A 34 -2.24 -5.33 7.42
N HIS A 35 -1.13 -5.96 7.77
CA HIS A 35 -0.85 -6.42 9.12
C HIS A 35 0.10 -5.44 9.80
N HIS A 36 -0.27 -4.96 10.99
CA HIS A 36 0.60 -4.04 11.74
C HIS A 36 1.96 -4.69 12.01
N TRP A 37 3.03 -3.91 11.86
CA TRP A 37 4.40 -4.35 12.08
C TRP A 37 5.08 -3.54 13.18
N GLN A 38 5.55 -2.33 12.86
CA GLN A 38 6.24 -1.45 13.80
C GLN A 38 5.87 -0.01 13.47
N TYR A 39 5.63 0.81 14.50
CA TYR A 39 5.25 2.21 14.35
C TYR A 39 4.12 2.36 13.32
N ASP A 40 4.27 3.25 12.36
CA ASP A 40 3.35 3.52 11.25
C ASP A 40 3.60 2.62 10.03
N THR A 41 4.27 1.47 10.22
CA THR A 41 4.56 0.49 9.18
C THR A 41 3.71 -0.78 9.35
N PHE A 42 3.21 -1.26 8.21
CA PHE A 42 2.46 -2.49 8.05
C PHE A 42 3.18 -3.41 7.07
N VAL A 43 2.91 -4.71 7.13
CA VAL A 43 3.24 -5.65 6.06
C VAL A 43 1.97 -5.94 5.28
N VAL A 44 1.97 -5.66 3.98
CA VAL A 44 0.91 -6.14 3.10
C VAL A 44 1.11 -7.62 2.82
N ARG A 45 0.08 -8.42 3.11
CA ARG A 45 -0.04 -9.80 2.65
C ARG A 45 -1.05 -9.80 1.52
N TRP A 46 -0.59 -10.00 0.30
CA TRP A 46 -1.47 -10.12 -0.86
C TRP A 46 -2.35 -11.36 -0.70
N ARG A 47 -3.62 -11.24 -1.12
CA ARG A 47 -4.59 -12.34 -1.06
C ARG A 47 -4.27 -13.42 -2.08
N ASP A 48 -3.80 -13.00 -3.26
CA ASP A 48 -3.14 -13.91 -4.18
C ASP A 48 -1.72 -14.20 -3.66
N ARG A 49 -1.50 -15.45 -3.21
CA ARG A 49 -0.22 -15.90 -2.66
C ARG A 49 0.80 -16.28 -3.74
N GLU A 50 0.37 -16.45 -4.99
CA GLU A 50 1.26 -16.74 -6.11
C GLU A 50 2.15 -15.55 -6.45
N LEU A 51 1.68 -14.33 -6.15
CA LEU A 51 2.45 -13.09 -6.31
C LEU A 51 3.77 -13.10 -5.50
N ARG A 52 3.83 -13.84 -4.38
CA ARG A 52 5.01 -13.94 -3.48
C ARG A 52 5.63 -12.58 -3.15
N ALA A 53 4.77 -11.58 -2.97
CA ALA A 53 5.15 -10.17 -3.11
C ALA A 53 4.98 -9.29 -1.88
N ASP A 54 5.11 -9.86 -0.69
CA ASP A 54 4.85 -9.10 0.53
C ASP A 54 5.78 -7.88 0.66
N ALA A 55 5.21 -6.75 1.04
CA ALA A 55 5.88 -5.46 1.08
C ALA A 55 5.59 -4.73 2.41
N TYR A 56 6.50 -3.87 2.84
CA TYR A 56 6.25 -2.88 3.87
C TYR A 56 5.43 -1.73 3.30
N VAL A 57 4.43 -1.30 4.05
CA VAL A 57 3.58 -0.14 3.76
C VAL A 57 3.72 0.81 4.95
N THR A 58 4.40 1.93 4.74
CA THR A 58 4.72 2.91 5.80
C THR A 58 3.97 4.20 5.55
N PHE A 59 3.25 4.66 6.56
CA PHE A 59 2.55 5.94 6.54
C PHE A 59 3.46 7.02 7.15
N ALA A 60 3.68 8.11 6.42
CA ALA A 60 4.27 9.31 6.98
C ALA A 60 3.14 10.29 7.33
N LEU A 61 3.21 10.86 8.53
CA LEU A 61 2.18 11.76 9.06
C LEU A 61 2.67 13.20 9.06
N GLU A 62 1.76 14.13 8.76
CA GLU A 62 1.90 15.56 9.02
C GLU A 62 1.79 15.83 10.54
N ALA A 63 2.15 17.05 10.95
CA ALA A 63 2.15 17.44 12.36
C ALA A 63 0.77 17.41 13.04
N ASP A 64 -0.31 17.49 12.26
CA ASP A 64 -1.70 17.40 12.72
C ASP A 64 -2.23 15.96 12.77
N GLY A 65 -1.43 14.98 12.34
CA GLY A 65 -1.81 13.57 12.29
C GLY A 65 -2.42 13.12 10.97
N ASP A 66 -2.59 14.01 9.99
CA ASP A 66 -3.01 13.61 8.65
C ASP A 66 -1.90 12.83 7.93
N VAL A 67 -2.28 11.93 7.02
CA VAL A 67 -1.28 11.18 6.23
C VAL A 67 -0.70 12.10 5.16
N ALA A 68 0.61 12.33 5.17
CA ALA A 68 1.35 13.07 4.14
C ALA A 68 1.59 12.20 2.90
N GLU A 69 2.11 11.00 3.11
CA GLU A 69 2.45 10.03 2.06
C GLU A 69 2.39 8.59 2.60
N VAL A 70 2.27 7.63 1.67
CA VAL A 70 2.39 6.20 1.96
C VAL A 70 3.45 5.61 1.06
N ARG A 71 4.45 4.97 1.65
CA ARG A 71 5.56 4.32 0.94
C ARG A 71 5.38 2.81 0.93
N ILE A 72 5.55 2.18 -0.22
CA ILE A 72 5.49 0.71 -0.35
C ILE A 72 6.85 0.19 -0.83
N VAL A 73 7.49 -0.64 0.01
CA VAL A 73 8.83 -1.19 -0.24
C VAL A 73 8.82 -2.71 -0.09
N PRO A 74 9.39 -3.48 -1.03
CA PRO A 74 9.51 -4.94 -0.90
C PRO A 74 10.14 -5.39 0.42
N THR A 75 9.66 -6.51 0.98
CA THR A 75 10.29 -7.10 2.17
C THR A 75 11.62 -7.79 1.88
N SER A 76 11.90 -8.11 0.61
CA SER A 76 13.13 -8.78 0.17
C SER A 76 13.45 -8.45 -1.30
N PRO A 77 14.75 -8.41 -1.70
CA PRO A 77 15.16 -8.29 -3.10
C PRO A 77 14.73 -9.48 -3.98
N ALA A 78 14.41 -10.62 -3.37
CA ALA A 78 14.00 -11.84 -4.09
C ALA A 78 12.52 -11.84 -4.47
N VAL A 79 11.80 -10.78 -4.14
CA VAL A 79 10.40 -10.65 -4.54
C VAL A 79 10.34 -10.38 -6.04
N ASP A 80 9.73 -11.31 -6.77
CA ASP A 80 9.52 -11.24 -8.21
C ASP A 80 8.37 -10.27 -8.53
N PHE A 81 8.72 -9.01 -8.78
CA PHE A 81 7.78 -7.99 -9.20
C PHE A 81 7.96 -7.73 -10.69
N SER A 82 7.27 -8.53 -11.51
CA SER A 82 7.04 -8.25 -12.94
C SER A 82 6.17 -7.01 -13.18
N PHE A 83 5.81 -6.31 -12.11
CA PHE A 83 5.08 -5.05 -12.06
C PHE A 83 6.06 -4.06 -11.40
N ASP A 84 6.48 -2.98 -12.07
CA ASP A 84 7.55 -2.03 -11.67
C ASP A 84 7.37 -1.29 -10.31
N PHE A 85 7.10 -1.99 -9.21
CA PHE A 85 6.80 -1.47 -7.87
C PHE A 85 8.05 -1.07 -7.07
N GLN A 86 9.18 -0.77 -7.71
CA GLN A 86 10.37 -0.38 -6.96
C GLN A 86 10.14 1.00 -6.32
N ASP A 87 9.73 0.99 -5.05
CA ASP A 87 9.45 2.16 -4.20
C ASP A 87 8.26 2.99 -4.68
N LEU A 88 7.04 2.51 -4.40
CA LEU A 88 5.84 3.30 -4.66
C LEU A 88 5.70 4.40 -3.61
N LEU A 89 5.48 5.61 -4.11
CA LEU A 89 5.13 6.77 -3.30
C LEU A 89 3.70 7.17 -3.59
N LEU A 90 2.79 6.86 -2.68
CA LEU A 90 1.37 7.21 -2.79
C LEU A 90 1.11 8.51 -2.05
N ARG A 91 0.36 9.43 -2.67
CA ARG A 91 -0.09 10.67 -2.02
C ARG A 91 -1.59 10.64 -1.83
N PRO A 92 -2.14 11.15 -0.71
CA PRO A 92 -3.57 11.25 -0.52
C PRO A 92 -4.23 12.05 -1.66
N VAL A 93 -5.32 11.53 -2.20
CA VAL A 93 -6.18 12.30 -3.09
C VAL A 93 -6.94 13.28 -2.22
N ARG A 94 -6.47 14.53 -2.14
CA ARG A 94 -7.20 15.59 -1.46
C ARG A 94 -8.46 15.91 -2.28
N GLY A 95 -9.62 15.63 -1.71
CA GLY A 95 -10.89 16.12 -2.25
C GLY A 95 -10.89 17.65 -2.24
N LYS A 96 -11.43 18.26 -3.30
CA LYS A 96 -11.81 19.68 -3.26
C LYS A 96 -12.89 19.92 -2.22
#